data_AF-A0A838FJA9-F1
#
_entry.id   AF-A0A838FJA9-F1
#
_cell.length_a   1.000
_cell.length_b   1.000
_cell.length_c   1.000
_cell.angle_alpha   90.00
_cell.angle_beta   90.00
_cell.angle_gamma   90.00
#
_symmetry.space_group_name_H-M   'P 1'
#
loop_
_entity.id
_entity.type
_entity.pdbx_description
1 polymer ?
#
loop_
_entity_poly.entity_id
_entity_poly.type
_entity_poly.pdbx_seq_one_letter_code
_entity_poly.pdbx_strand_id
1 'polypeptide(L)' 'MGKHLIDLDEKALSAARAELGTATIKDTVNEALRRATFLRERQVSAALDVLANARLDDRSEAWR' A
#
# COMPACT_ATOMS: atom_id res chain seq x y z
N MET A 1 4.14 -1.38 -16.74
CA MET A 1 4.90 -0.70 -15.67
C MET A 1 5.28 0.68 -16.18
N GLY A 2 4.93 1.74 -15.46
CA GLY A 2 5.32 3.11 -15.83
C GLY A 2 6.81 3.34 -15.56
N LYS A 3 7.44 4.23 -16.32
CA LYS A 3 8.79 4.72 -16.04
C LYS A 3 8.66 6.16 -15.59
N HIS A 4 9.29 6.48 -14.48
CA HIS A 4 9.34 7.83 -13.93
C HIS A 4 10.81 8.19 -13.72
N LEU A 5 11.18 9.41 -14.13
CA LEU A 5 12.45 10.02 -13.76
C LEU A 5 12.21 10.81 -12.49
N ILE A 6 12.91 10.46 -11.42
CA ILE A 6 12.82 11.12 -10.13
C ILE A 6 14.23 11.31 -9.58
N ASP A 7 14.45 12.40 -8.87
CA ASP A 7 15.64 12.54 -8.04
C ASP A 7 15.49 11.66 -6.81
N LEU A 8 16.57 10.98 -6.44
CA LEU A 8 16.59 10.06 -5.32
C LEU A 8 17.79 10.35 -4.43
N ASP A 9 17.57 10.41 -3.11
CA ASP A 9 18.65 10.52 -2.16
C ASP A 9 19.45 9.21 -2.15
N GLU A 10 20.69 9.27 -2.64
CA GLU A 10 21.59 8.11 -2.76
C GLU A 10 21.93 7.49 -1.39
N LYS A 11 22.00 8.28 -0.32
CA LYS A 11 22.25 7.75 1.02
C LYS A 11 21.04 7.00 1.54
N ALA A 12 19.84 7.57 1.35
CA ALA A 12 18.59 6.90 1.70
C ALA A 12 18.39 5.61 0.89
N LEU A 13 18.69 5.63 -0.42
CA LEU A 13 18.65 4.45 -1.27
C LEU A 13 19.64 3.37 -0.80
N SER A 14 20.87 3.74 -0.45
CA SER A 14 21.86 2.80 0.07
C SER A 14 21.41 2.17 1.39
N ALA A 15 20.87 2.98 2.32
CA ALA A 15 20.35 2.48 3.59
C ALA A 15 19.16 1.54 3.38
N ALA A 16 18.22 1.92 2.50
CA ALA A 16 17.09 1.07 2.14
C ALA A 16 17.54 -0.24 1.49
N ARG A 17 18.57 -0.22 0.62
CA ARG A 17 19.12 -1.45 0.03
C ARG A 17 19.69 -2.40 1.07
N ALA A 18 20.42 -1.88 2.05
CA ALA A 18 20.97 -2.66 3.15
C ALA A 18 19.86 -3.26 4.02
N GLU A 19 18.87 -2.45 4.39
CA GLU A 19 17.73 -2.87 5.23
C GLU A 19 16.82 -3.89 4.52
N LEU A 20 16.55 -3.68 3.23
CA LEU A 20 15.64 -4.51 2.45
C LEU A 20 16.33 -5.73 1.81
N GLY A 21 17.67 -5.79 1.82
CA GLY A 21 18.45 -6.88 1.22
C GLY A 21 18.31 -6.99 -0.31
N THR A 22 17.98 -5.88 -0.99
CA THR A 22 17.66 -5.87 -2.42
C THR A 22 18.87 -5.61 -3.32
N ALA A 23 18.92 -6.27 -4.47
CA ALA A 23 20.05 -6.20 -5.40
C ALA A 23 19.99 -5.03 -6.41
N THR A 24 18.81 -4.48 -6.70
CA THR A 24 18.64 -3.40 -7.68
C THR A 24 17.81 -2.25 -7.14
N ILE A 25 18.03 -1.04 -7.65
CA ILE A 25 17.25 0.16 -7.28
C ILE A 25 15.75 -0.08 -7.49
N LYS A 26 15.39 -0.71 -8.62
CA LYS A 26 14.00 -1.07 -8.93
C LYS A 26 13.40 -1.96 -7.84
N ASP A 27 14.14 -2.98 -7.39
CA ASP A 27 13.65 -3.91 -6.38
C ASP A 27 13.49 -3.20 -5.03
N THR A 28 14.45 -2.35 -4.66
CA THR A 28 14.40 -1.53 -3.44
C THR A 28 13.18 -0.62 -3.43
N VAL A 29 12.99 0.15 -4.51
CA VAL A 29 11.89 1.12 -4.61
C VAL A 29 10.54 0.40 -4.62
N ASN A 30 10.41 -0.68 -5.40
CA ASN A 30 9.16 -1.45 -5.43
C ASN A 30 8.86 -2.08 -4.06
N GLU A 31 9.86 -2.59 -3.35
CA GLU A 31 9.67 -3.17 -2.02
C GLU A 31 9.33 -2.12 -0.97
N ALA A 32 10.01 -0.97 -0.99
CA ALA A 32 9.69 0.15 -0.11
C ALA A 32 8.26 0.64 -0.32
N LEU A 33 7.81 0.77 -1.57
CA LEU A 33 6.44 1.14 -1.90
C LEU A 33 5.44 0.10 -1.39
N ARG A 34 5.69 -1.20 -1.61
CA ARG A 34 4.85 -2.27 -1.06
C ARG A 34 4.73 -2.21 0.46
N ARG A 35 5.84 -2.02 1.18
CA ARG A 35 5.82 -1.90 2.64
C ARG A 35 5.05 -0.68 3.11
N ALA A 36 5.18 0.44 2.41
CA ALA A 36 4.46 1.68 2.72
C ALA A 36 2.95 1.54 2.49
N THR A 37 2.51 0.79 1.48
CA THR A 37 1.08 0.58 1.19
C THR A 37 0.46 -0.58 1.97
N PHE A 38 1.26 -1.53 2.47
CA PHE A 38 0.77 -2.73 3.15
C PHE A 38 -0.19 -2.43 4.31
N LEU A 39 0.13 -1.45 5.16
CA LEU A 39 -0.75 -1.07 6.26
C LEU A 39 -2.09 -0.52 5.76
N ARG A 40 -2.06 0.28 4.69
CA ARG A 40 -3.26 0.84 4.08
C ARG A 40 -4.13 -0.25 3.47
N GLU A 41 -3.53 -1.20 2.74
CA GLU A 41 -4.24 -2.34 2.15
C GLU A 41 -4.92 -3.19 3.23
N ARG A 42 -4.22 -3.48 4.33
CA ARG A 42 -4.79 -4.20 5.48
C ARG A 42 -5.95 -3.44 6.12
N GLN A 43 -5.81 -2.14 6.33
CA GLN A 43 -6.88 -1.29 6.88
C GLN A 43 -8.12 -1.28 5.99
N VAL A 44 -7.92 -1.15 4.68
CA VAL A 44 -9.02 -1.18 3.71
C VAL A 44 -9.71 -2.54 3.72
N SER A 45 -8.95 -3.64 3.69
CA SER A 45 -9.51 -4.99 3.79
C SER A 45 -10.35 -5.16 5.04
N ALA A 46 -9.82 -4.77 6.21
CA ALA A 46 -10.53 -4.88 7.47
C ALA A 46 -11.83 -4.04 7.49
N ALA A 47 -11.80 -2.83 6.92
CA ALA A 47 -13.00 -2.00 6.80
C ALA A 47 -14.05 -2.63 5.87
N LEU A 48 -13.62 -3.24 4.76
CA LEU A 48 -14.52 -3.97 3.86
C LEU A 48 -15.11 -5.22 4.52
N ASP A 49 -14.32 -5.96 5.30
CA ASP A 49 -14.81 -7.10 6.08
C ASP A 49 -15.86 -6.68 7.11
N VAL A 50 -15.67 -5.53 7.77
CA VAL A 50 -16.69 -4.97 8.68
C VAL A 50 -17.98 -4.66 7.94
N LEU A 51 -17.90 -4.04 6.76
CA LEU A 51 -19.08 -3.73 5.94
C LEU A 51 -19.78 -5.00 5.45
N ALA A 52 -19.04 -6.01 5.02
CA ALA A 52 -19.59 -7.28 4.54
C ALA A 52 -20.37 -8.03 5.64
N ASN A 53 -19.94 -7.89 6.89
CA ASN A 53 -20.59 -8.52 8.05
C ASN A 53 -21.64 -7.63 8.73
N ALA A 54 -21.73 -6.35 8.34
CA ALA A 54 -22.71 -5.45 8.91
C ALA A 54 -24.13 -5.86 8.47
N ARG A 55 -25.04 -6.04 9.43
CA ARG A 55 -26.47 -6.15 9.15
C ARG A 55 -27.01 -4.75 8.88
N LEU A 56 -26.88 -4.33 7.63
CA LEU A 56 -27.44 -3.08 7.15
C LEU A 56 -28.88 -3.33 6.70
N ASP A 57 -29.79 -2.44 7.08
CA ASP A 57 -31.17 -2.46 6.60
C ASP A 57 -31.21 -2.28 5.08
N ASP A 58 -32.29 -2.73 4.45
CA ASP A 58 -32.45 -2.62 3.00
C ASP A 58 -32.38 -1.13 2.60
N ARG A 59 -31.54 -0.83 1.60
CA ARG A 59 -31.33 0.52 1.10
C ARG A 59 -32.63 1.18 0.63
N SER A 60 -33.61 0.39 0.19
CA SER A 60 -34.94 0.87 -0.20
C SER A 60 -35.80 1.35 0.97
N GLU A 61 -35.50 0.95 2.20
CA GLU A 61 -36.15 1.45 3.42
C GLU A 61 -35.48 2.74 3.93
N ALA A 62 -34.20 2.95 3.63
CA ALA A 62 -33.41 4.07 4.15
C ALA A 62 -33.68 5.43 3.49
N TRP A 63 -34.37 5.47 2.34
CA TRP A 63 -34.64 6.70 1.56
C TRP A 63 -36.12 7.10 1.50
N ARG A 64 -36.95 6.58 2.41
CA ARG A 64 -38.32 7.06 2.65
C ARG A 64 -38.33 8.19 3.66
#